data_AF-A0A1Q3D7J0-F1
#
_entry.id   AF-A0A1Q3D7J0-F1
#
_cell.length_a   1.000
_cell.length_b   1.000
_cell.length_c   1.000
_cell.angle_alpha   90.00
_cell.angle_beta   90.00
_cell.angle_gamma   90.00
#
_symmetry.space_group_name_H-M   'P 1'
#
loop_
_entity.id
_entity.type
_entity.pdbx_description
1 polymer ?
#
loop_
_entity_poly.entity_id
_entity_poly.type
_entity_poly.pdbx_seq_one_letter_code
_entity_poly.pdbx_strand_id
1 'polypeptide(L)'
;MAVCCDLEVDVNGAETFMVDKNIISAYSGRLSKLFGKSPGPKRNLKVIFHDFPGGAECFELVLKFCYNSGSIDITPSNISLLHCAAQFMDMNNSVSGTCNLLEQTEKSLEEISYWSWSDLLVALKQCQDLLPFVNSSGVLEKYLDTLVGRLALSNEASPCPSTSSPDSSGFRFSCDTRSTESLKNSFSRTTWWFDDLVILSPHLVEMVVKFMVRRKFDHGIIGRFLFHYQRSKSYTATSDEKRNIAESVIDNLYTLERRVLPSKSLFGILRVSLSLNIRKCSRNKLESMIGSQIDQATLDNLLIPSPNGINYLYDVNLVLRFLKAFLCGGKNQVSPMQLKKVAGLMDLYLAEVAPDPCLKPSKFLALALALPDSARDCYDKMYHTMDMYLEVHAGLSEEEKMKICSALNYEKLSAEACIHLSQNAKFPSKIASQALASRKNKLKSLLQGTSNSKLHPDSSCSVLESKSKGKKELSSEQIVLYAGKLNLSCDNENLKSHLQGMQWRVMELEKVCRKMQTQMEKIVKSRTSSHGFQAEVIFPSYSKNWGKQILQLGILWGITKCWDSYGALMSVFTS
;
A
#
# COMPACT_ATOMS: atom_id res chain seq x y z
N MET A 1 -24.49 -4.80 62.80
CA MET A 1 -25.32 -3.66 62.35
C MET A 1 -26.30 -4.18 61.33
N ALA A 2 -27.60 -3.93 61.48
CA ALA A 2 -28.57 -4.28 60.46
C ALA A 2 -28.32 -3.40 59.23
N VAL A 3 -28.00 -4.02 58.08
CA VAL A 3 -27.82 -3.29 56.80
C VAL A 3 -29.18 -2.74 56.41
N CYS A 4 -29.34 -1.42 56.45
CA CYS A 4 -30.58 -0.77 56.06
C CYS A 4 -30.41 -0.27 54.62
N CYS A 5 -30.85 -1.07 53.64
CA CYS A 5 -30.87 -0.62 52.25
C CYS A 5 -32.01 0.38 52.04
N ASP A 6 -31.73 1.66 52.24
CA ASP A 6 -32.69 2.77 52.21
C ASP A 6 -32.63 3.64 50.94
N LEU A 7 -31.74 3.27 50.00
CA LEU A 7 -31.54 3.95 48.73
C LEU A 7 -31.61 2.97 47.55
N GLU A 8 -32.44 3.30 46.56
CA GLU A 8 -32.52 2.65 45.26
C GLU A 8 -31.62 3.40 44.27
N VAL A 9 -30.68 2.73 43.62
CA VAL A 9 -29.79 3.32 42.61
C VAL A 9 -29.99 2.61 41.28
N ASP A 10 -30.57 3.32 40.32
CA ASP A 10 -30.72 2.87 38.94
C ASP A 10 -29.50 3.32 38.12
N VAL A 11 -28.79 2.37 37.52
CA VAL A 11 -27.58 2.61 36.74
C VAL A 11 -27.89 2.41 35.25
N ASN A 12 -27.90 3.51 34.51
CA ASN A 12 -28.11 3.54 33.05
C ASN A 12 -29.44 2.91 32.59
N GLY A 13 -30.43 2.74 33.47
CA GLY A 13 -31.67 2.02 33.15
C GLY A 13 -31.49 0.51 32.93
N ALA A 14 -30.31 -0.03 33.23
CA ALA A 14 -29.96 -1.43 33.00
C ALA A 14 -30.20 -2.27 34.27
N GLU A 15 -29.67 -1.83 35.41
CA GLU A 15 -29.79 -2.52 36.69
C GLU A 15 -30.07 -1.55 37.83
N THR A 16 -30.77 -2.05 38.85
CA THR A 16 -31.14 -1.29 40.03
C THR A 16 -30.59 -1.95 41.28
N PHE A 17 -29.86 -1.18 42.09
CA PHE A 17 -29.19 -1.62 43.30
C PHE A 17 -29.91 -1.07 44.54
N MET A 18 -30.10 -1.92 45.55
CA MET A 18 -30.59 -1.51 46.86
C MET A 18 -29.43 -1.39 47.83
N VAL A 19 -29.16 -0.17 48.28
CA VAL A 19 -27.92 0.17 49.00
C VAL A 19 -28.21 1.03 50.23
N ASP A 20 -27.25 1.07 51.15
CA ASP A 20 -27.28 1.91 52.34
C ASP A 20 -26.71 3.28 51.99
N LYS A 21 -27.56 4.29 52.11
CA LYS A 21 -27.24 5.68 51.80
C LYS A 21 -26.01 6.17 52.55
N ASN A 22 -25.87 5.83 53.83
CA ASN A 22 -24.82 6.37 54.68
C ASN A 22 -23.46 5.78 54.31
N ILE A 23 -23.41 4.48 54.00
CA ILE A 23 -22.18 3.80 53.60
C ILE A 23 -21.62 4.43 52.33
N ILE A 24 -22.42 4.57 51.28
CA ILE A 24 -21.91 5.11 50.01
C ILE A 24 -21.61 6.60 50.10
N SER A 25 -22.42 7.37 50.84
CA SER A 25 -22.19 8.81 51.01
C SER A 25 -20.92 9.13 51.80
N ALA A 26 -20.42 8.20 52.61
CA ALA A 26 -19.14 8.35 53.30
C ALA A 26 -17.95 8.38 52.32
N TYR A 27 -18.09 7.76 51.14
CA TYR A 27 -17.03 7.68 50.13
C TYR A 27 -17.29 8.54 48.90
N SER A 28 -18.55 8.73 48.49
CA SER A 28 -18.93 9.52 47.31
C SER A 28 -19.24 10.97 47.65
N GLY A 29 -18.40 11.89 47.15
CA GLY A 29 -18.64 13.32 47.27
C GLY A 29 -19.91 13.77 46.54
N ARG A 30 -20.23 13.14 45.41
CA ARG A 30 -21.43 13.47 44.62
C ARG A 30 -22.70 13.13 45.39
N LEU A 31 -22.78 11.93 45.97
CA LEU A 31 -23.95 11.51 46.76
C LEU A 31 -24.03 12.24 48.11
N SER A 32 -22.90 12.47 48.77
CA SER A 32 -22.84 13.28 49.99
C SER A 32 -23.41 14.69 49.77
N LYS A 33 -23.01 15.36 48.68
CA LYS A 33 -23.56 16.68 48.30
C LYS A 33 -25.04 16.62 47.93
N LEU A 34 -25.48 15.55 47.28
CA LEU A 34 -26.88 15.37 46.87
C LEU A 34 -27.80 15.23 48.10
N PHE A 35 -27.38 14.45 49.09
CA PHE A 35 -28.18 14.15 50.27
C PHE A 35 -28.01 15.15 51.42
N GLY A 36 -26.86 15.82 51.52
CA GLY A 36 -26.62 16.86 52.53
C GLY A 36 -27.50 18.10 52.38
N LYS A 37 -28.16 18.27 51.21
CA LYS A 37 -29.05 19.41 50.92
C LYS A 37 -30.54 19.16 51.24
N SER A 38 -30.93 17.95 51.69
CA SER A 38 -32.36 17.64 51.92
C SER A 38 -32.65 17.22 53.38
N PRO A 39 -33.33 18.05 54.20
CA PRO A 39 -33.81 17.66 55.51
C PRO A 39 -35.27 17.15 55.37
N GLY A 40 -35.45 15.90 54.94
CA GLY A 40 -36.78 15.32 54.75
C GLY A 40 -36.85 13.87 55.22
N PRO A 41 -37.92 13.44 55.91
CA PRO A 41 -38.01 12.11 56.50
C PRO A 41 -38.28 11.01 55.45
N LYS A 42 -37.61 9.86 55.63
CA LYS A 42 -37.95 8.49 55.19
C LYS A 42 -38.93 8.37 54.01
N ARG A 43 -38.52 8.77 52.82
CA ARG A 43 -39.11 8.28 51.57
C ARG A 43 -38.06 7.42 50.87
N ASN A 44 -38.49 6.34 50.22
CA ASN A 44 -37.64 5.50 49.39
C ASN A 44 -36.89 6.42 48.40
N LEU A 45 -35.61 6.67 48.67
CA LEU A 45 -34.80 7.55 47.85
C LEU A 45 -34.44 6.78 46.60
N LYS A 46 -34.64 7.37 45.42
CA LYS A 46 -34.17 6.81 44.16
C LYS A 46 -33.20 7.78 43.50
N VAL A 47 -32.01 7.29 43.18
CA VAL A 47 -31.02 7.99 42.36
C VAL A 47 -30.92 7.28 41.03
N ILE A 48 -30.87 8.05 39.95
CA ILE A 48 -30.70 7.54 38.60
C ILE A 48 -29.39 8.10 38.07
N PHE A 49 -28.45 7.23 37.74
CA PHE A 49 -27.25 7.59 37.02
C PHE A 49 -27.48 7.42 35.52
N HIS A 50 -27.31 8.51 34.79
CA HIS A 50 -27.21 8.49 33.33
C HIS A 50 -25.73 8.40 32.95
N ASP A 51 -25.41 7.49 32.03
CA ASP A 51 -24.06 7.26 31.49
C ASP A 51 -22.97 7.03 32.56
N PHE A 52 -23.27 6.24 33.60
CA PHE A 52 -22.26 5.80 34.57
C PHE A 52 -21.15 5.02 33.84
N PRO A 53 -19.86 5.40 34.03
CA PRO A 53 -18.75 4.80 33.30
C PRO A 53 -18.64 3.31 33.64
N GLY A 54 -18.59 2.45 32.61
CA GLY A 54 -18.55 1.00 32.79
C GLY A 54 -19.86 0.35 33.25
N GLY A 55 -20.95 1.13 33.31
CA GLY A 55 -22.29 0.60 33.60
C GLY A 55 -22.45 -0.03 34.99
N ALA A 56 -23.42 -0.94 35.08
CA ALA A 56 -23.80 -1.59 36.33
C ALA A 56 -22.66 -2.44 36.94
N GLU A 57 -21.91 -3.16 36.10
CA GLU A 57 -20.76 -3.97 36.54
C GLU A 57 -19.70 -3.12 37.24
N CYS A 58 -19.39 -1.94 36.71
CA CYS A 58 -18.45 -1.02 37.35
C CYS A 58 -19.02 -0.43 38.64
N PHE A 59 -20.32 -0.12 38.67
CA PHE A 59 -20.97 0.36 39.88
C PHE A 59 -20.92 -0.69 41.00
N GLU A 60 -21.08 -1.98 40.68
CA GLU A 60 -20.92 -3.07 41.64
C GLU A 60 -19.51 -3.08 42.26
N LEU A 61 -18.47 -2.83 41.47
CA LEU A 61 -17.09 -2.70 41.99
C LEU A 61 -16.95 -1.50 42.95
N VAL A 62 -17.58 -0.36 42.63
CA VAL A 62 -17.62 0.80 43.53
C VAL A 62 -18.35 0.45 44.84
N LEU A 63 -19.44 -0.33 44.77
CA LEU A 63 -20.13 -0.80 45.97
C LEU A 63 -19.24 -1.73 46.79
N LYS A 64 -18.54 -2.70 46.17
CA LYS A 64 -17.59 -3.57 46.85
C LYS A 64 -16.54 -2.76 47.60
N PHE A 65 -16.00 -1.70 46.99
CA PHE A 65 -15.08 -0.78 47.66
C PHE A 65 -15.73 -0.11 48.89
N CYS A 66 -16.92 0.48 48.74
CA CYS A 66 -17.59 1.21 49.83
C CYS A 66 -17.96 0.28 51.00
N TYR A 67 -18.45 -0.92 50.72
CA TYR A 67 -18.87 -1.88 51.74
C TYR A 67 -17.69 -2.63 52.39
N ASN A 68 -16.55 -2.73 51.71
CA ASN A 68 -15.31 -3.30 52.26
C ASN A 68 -14.43 -2.23 52.92
N SER A 69 -15.04 -1.18 53.49
CA SER A 69 -14.36 -0.13 54.24
C SER A 69 -13.27 0.60 53.45
N GLY A 70 -13.47 0.79 52.13
CA GLY A 70 -12.53 1.49 51.26
C GLY A 70 -11.36 0.63 50.77
N SER A 71 -11.54 -0.69 50.74
CA SER A 71 -10.54 -1.64 50.22
C SER A 71 -11.06 -2.37 48.99
N ILE A 72 -10.28 -2.39 47.91
CA ILE A 72 -10.55 -3.17 46.71
C ILE A 72 -9.24 -3.60 46.04
N ASP A 73 -9.22 -4.78 45.44
CA ASP A 73 -8.08 -5.22 44.64
C ASP A 73 -8.10 -4.51 43.27
N ILE A 74 -7.14 -3.58 43.09
CA ILE A 74 -6.95 -2.87 41.83
C ILE A 74 -6.05 -3.71 40.93
N THR A 75 -6.58 -4.07 39.75
CA THR A 75 -5.92 -4.91 38.75
C THR A 75 -5.89 -4.20 37.39
N PRO A 76 -5.02 -4.60 36.46
CA PRO A 76 -4.98 -4.03 35.11
C PRO A 76 -6.31 -4.10 34.35
N SER A 77 -7.18 -5.08 34.69
CA SER A 77 -8.49 -5.23 34.05
C SER A 77 -9.58 -4.31 34.61
N ASN A 78 -9.45 -3.81 35.84
CA ASN A 78 -10.50 -3.00 36.48
C ASN A 78 -10.09 -1.54 36.74
N ILE A 79 -8.80 -1.22 36.73
CA ILE A 79 -8.28 0.09 37.13
C ILE A 79 -8.86 1.25 36.31
N SER A 80 -9.04 1.09 34.99
CA SER A 80 -9.59 2.15 34.14
C SER A 80 -11.06 2.43 34.46
N LEU A 81 -11.82 1.37 34.74
CA LEU A 81 -13.22 1.43 35.17
C LEU A 81 -13.32 2.15 36.52
N LEU A 82 -12.56 1.67 37.51
CA LEU A 82 -12.52 2.23 38.85
C LEU A 82 -12.11 3.70 38.86
N HIS A 83 -11.09 4.07 38.07
CA HIS A 83 -10.63 5.45 38.00
C HIS A 83 -11.70 6.38 37.41
N CYS A 84 -12.34 5.99 36.31
CA CYS A 84 -13.41 6.78 35.70
C CYS A 84 -14.63 6.89 36.64
N ALA A 85 -15.00 5.80 37.32
CA ALA A 85 -16.10 5.79 38.27
C ALA A 85 -15.80 6.63 39.52
N ALA A 86 -14.58 6.55 40.05
CA ALA A 86 -14.14 7.38 41.17
C ALA A 86 -14.20 8.87 40.83
N GLN A 87 -13.76 9.24 39.63
CA GLN A 87 -13.85 10.61 39.12
C GLN A 87 -15.31 11.03 38.93
N PHE A 88 -16.17 10.16 38.39
CA PHE A 88 -17.60 10.44 38.24
C PHE A 88 -18.28 10.67 39.60
N MET A 89 -17.95 9.86 40.61
CA MET A 89 -18.59 9.87 41.93
C MET A 89 -18.00 10.88 42.92
N ASP A 90 -17.01 11.69 42.51
CA ASP A 90 -16.19 12.56 43.36
C ASP A 90 -15.61 11.78 44.57
N MET A 91 -15.05 10.59 44.36
CA MET A 91 -14.49 9.74 45.43
C MET A 91 -13.03 10.07 45.73
N ASN A 92 -12.82 11.25 46.32
CA ASN A 92 -11.49 11.75 46.70
C ASN A 92 -11.27 11.76 48.22
N ASN A 93 -10.03 12.02 48.64
CA ASN A 93 -9.59 12.08 50.03
C ASN A 93 -10.34 13.12 50.86
N SER A 94 -10.83 14.19 50.24
CA SER A 94 -11.56 15.24 50.97
C SER A 94 -12.91 14.75 51.51
N VAL A 95 -13.45 13.67 50.94
CA VAL A 95 -14.73 13.08 51.35
C VAL A 95 -14.54 12.07 52.47
N SER A 96 -13.60 11.13 52.31
CA SER A 96 -13.39 10.03 53.26
C SER A 96 -12.43 10.39 54.40
N GLY A 97 -11.64 11.47 54.28
CA GLY A 97 -10.57 11.83 55.22
C GLY A 97 -9.33 10.92 55.17
N THR A 98 -9.36 9.88 54.34
CA THR A 98 -8.31 8.88 54.10
C THR A 98 -8.16 8.63 52.59
N CYS A 99 -7.18 7.81 52.18
CA CYS A 99 -6.97 7.42 50.77
C CYS A 99 -8.23 6.78 50.16
N ASN A 100 -8.98 7.54 49.37
CA ASN A 100 -10.21 7.10 48.72
C ASN A 100 -9.91 6.44 47.35
N LEU A 101 -10.93 5.98 46.65
CA LEU A 101 -10.77 5.18 45.43
C LEU A 101 -9.99 5.93 44.34
N LEU A 102 -10.20 7.24 44.18
CA LEU A 102 -9.49 8.02 43.17
C LEU A 102 -7.97 7.97 43.42
N GLU A 103 -7.54 8.27 44.63
CA GLU A 103 -6.12 8.30 44.99
C GLU A 103 -5.48 6.91 45.00
N GLN A 104 -6.24 5.87 45.37
CA GLN A 104 -5.77 4.49 45.24
C GLN A 104 -5.51 4.13 43.76
N THR A 105 -6.44 4.48 42.86
CA THR A 105 -6.25 4.23 41.42
C THR A 105 -5.13 5.07 40.82
N GLU A 106 -4.97 6.34 41.22
CA GLU A 106 -3.88 7.20 40.76
C GLU A 106 -2.52 6.63 41.17
N LYS A 107 -2.38 6.19 42.42
CA LYS A 107 -1.17 5.52 42.90
C LYS A 107 -0.86 4.25 42.09
N SER A 108 -1.86 3.40 41.84
CA SER A 108 -1.66 2.22 40.99
C SER A 108 -1.32 2.57 39.53
N LEU A 109 -1.79 3.70 39.02
CA LEU A 109 -1.43 4.20 37.68
C LEU A 109 0.01 4.76 37.63
N GLU A 110 0.58 5.22 38.74
CA GLU A 110 2.00 5.62 38.78
C GLU A 110 2.93 4.41 38.61
N GLU A 111 2.48 3.22 38.98
CA GLU A 111 3.24 1.97 38.92
C GLU A 111 3.15 1.25 37.55
N ILE A 112 2.46 1.84 36.55
CA ILE A 112 2.28 1.23 35.20
C ILE A 112 3.62 0.86 34.55
N SER A 113 4.69 1.60 34.82
CA SER A 113 6.02 1.31 34.28
C SER A 113 6.53 -0.08 34.63
N TYR A 114 6.08 -0.67 35.74
CA TYR A 114 6.50 -1.98 36.24
C TYR A 114 5.61 -3.15 35.79
N TRP A 115 4.49 -2.89 35.14
CA TRP A 115 3.53 -3.93 34.75
C TRP A 115 4.11 -4.89 33.69
N SER A 116 3.56 -6.10 33.56
CA SER A 116 3.92 -6.95 32.43
C SER A 116 3.40 -6.36 31.10
N TRP A 117 3.90 -6.87 29.95
CA TRP A 117 3.36 -6.48 28.65
C TRP A 117 1.89 -6.90 28.50
N SER A 118 1.54 -8.10 28.96
CA SER A 118 0.17 -8.61 28.98
C SER A 118 -0.77 -7.72 29.80
N ASP A 119 -0.35 -7.27 30.98
CA ASP A 119 -1.16 -6.40 31.84
C ASP A 119 -1.51 -5.08 31.14
N LEU A 120 -0.52 -4.49 30.46
CA LEU A 120 -0.71 -3.25 29.70
C LEU A 120 -1.70 -3.42 28.55
N LEU A 121 -1.63 -4.55 27.82
CA LEU A 121 -2.57 -4.86 26.75
C LEU A 121 -3.99 -5.10 27.27
N VAL A 122 -4.13 -5.77 28.42
CA VAL A 122 -5.43 -5.97 29.08
C VAL A 122 -6.04 -4.63 29.47
N ALA A 123 -5.26 -3.74 30.10
CA ALA A 123 -5.72 -2.39 30.47
C ALA A 123 -6.14 -1.56 29.24
N LEU A 124 -5.31 -1.56 28.18
CA LEU A 124 -5.63 -0.88 26.93
C LEU A 124 -6.88 -1.42 26.26
N LYS A 125 -7.12 -2.74 26.34
CA LYS A 125 -8.34 -3.35 25.83
C LYS A 125 -9.56 -2.85 26.58
N GLN A 126 -9.50 -2.76 27.90
CA GLN A 126 -10.58 -2.23 28.73
C GLN A 126 -10.89 -0.75 28.45
N CYS A 127 -9.86 0.06 28.13
CA CYS A 127 -10.10 1.44 27.70
C CYS A 127 -10.93 1.54 26.42
N GLN A 128 -10.93 0.53 25.53
CA GLN A 128 -11.69 0.56 24.28
C GLN A 128 -13.19 0.65 24.53
N ASP A 129 -13.66 -0.03 25.57
CA ASP A 129 -15.07 -0.10 25.91
C ASP A 129 -15.55 1.18 26.64
N LEU A 130 -14.61 2.10 26.97
CA LEU A 130 -14.82 3.31 27.78
C LEU A 130 -14.46 4.62 27.05
N LEU A 131 -14.35 4.59 25.72
CA LEU A 131 -13.64 5.58 24.91
C LEU A 131 -14.15 7.05 24.89
N PRO A 132 -15.29 7.48 25.48
CA PRO A 132 -15.47 8.91 25.78
C PRO A 132 -14.89 9.34 27.15
N PHE A 133 -14.94 8.48 28.18
CA PHE A 133 -14.57 8.84 29.56
C PHE A 133 -13.05 8.85 29.78
N VAL A 134 -12.34 7.83 29.28
CA VAL A 134 -10.90 7.67 29.51
C VAL A 134 -10.07 8.75 28.80
N ASN A 135 -10.58 9.29 27.69
CA ASN A 135 -9.93 10.41 26.99
C ASN A 135 -9.93 11.69 27.83
N SER A 136 -10.90 11.87 28.74
CA SER A 136 -11.00 13.06 29.59
C SER A 136 -10.14 12.96 30.87
N SER A 137 -9.79 11.76 31.31
CA SER A 137 -9.01 11.51 32.53
C SER A 137 -7.50 11.46 32.30
N GLY A 138 -7.04 11.44 31.04
CA GLY A 138 -5.61 11.33 30.69
C GLY A 138 -5.01 9.95 30.95
N VAL A 139 -5.80 8.98 31.43
CA VAL A 139 -5.35 7.61 31.72
C VAL A 139 -4.92 6.88 30.44
N LEU A 140 -5.68 7.03 29.35
CA LEU A 140 -5.33 6.41 28.07
C LEU A 140 -3.98 6.92 27.55
N GLU A 141 -3.70 8.22 27.72
CA GLU A 141 -2.42 8.80 27.32
C GLU A 141 -1.25 8.19 28.10
N LYS A 142 -1.40 7.94 29.41
CA LYS A 142 -0.39 7.25 30.23
C LYS A 142 -0.11 5.83 29.73
N TYR A 143 -1.16 5.07 29.38
CA TYR A 143 -0.97 3.72 28.83
C TYR A 143 -0.31 3.74 27.46
N LEU A 144 -0.74 4.62 26.56
CA LEU A 144 -0.16 4.74 25.22
C LEU A 144 1.30 5.21 25.29
N ASP A 145 1.62 6.16 26.17
CA ASP A 145 2.97 6.64 26.36
C ASP A 145 3.89 5.54 26.92
N THR A 146 3.40 4.75 27.88
CA THR A 146 4.15 3.60 28.40
C THR A 146 4.33 2.51 27.34
N LEU A 147 3.27 2.19 26.58
CA LEU A 147 3.30 1.20 25.50
C LEU A 147 4.35 1.57 24.47
N VAL A 148 4.26 2.79 23.93
CA VAL A 148 5.19 3.28 22.91
C VAL A 148 6.59 3.46 23.49
N GLY A 149 6.72 3.86 24.76
CA GLY A 149 8.00 3.90 25.45
C GLY A 149 8.69 2.54 25.53
N ARG A 150 7.96 1.48 25.87
CA ARG A 150 8.50 0.12 25.88
C ARG A 150 8.92 -0.35 24.49
N LEU A 151 8.09 -0.09 23.48
CA LEU A 151 8.40 -0.41 22.09
C LEU A 151 9.69 0.27 21.60
N ALA A 152 9.98 1.48 22.08
CA ALA A 152 11.21 2.20 21.73
C ALA A 152 12.45 1.57 22.37
N LEU A 153 12.36 1.25 23.67
CA LEU A 153 13.44 0.62 24.42
C LEU A 153 13.81 -0.77 23.89
N SER A 154 12.81 -1.55 23.46
CA SER A 154 13.03 -2.86 22.82
C SER A 154 13.75 -2.76 21.48
N ASN A 155 13.68 -1.62 20.80
CA ASN A 155 14.33 -1.38 19.52
C ASN A 155 15.78 -0.86 19.68
N GLU A 156 16.12 -0.25 20.84
CA GLU A 156 17.46 0.29 21.12
C GLU A 156 18.38 -0.65 21.92
N ALA A 157 17.84 -1.65 22.63
CA ALA A 157 18.64 -2.59 23.39
C ALA A 157 19.31 -3.66 22.50
N SER A 158 20.50 -3.35 21.95
CA SER A 158 21.71 -4.21 21.98
C SER A 158 22.82 -3.73 21.01
N PRO A 159 24.01 -3.36 21.52
CA PRO A 159 25.27 -3.98 21.12
C PRO A 159 25.36 -5.35 21.83
N CYS A 160 25.77 -6.40 21.13
CA CYS A 160 25.84 -7.77 21.68
C CYS A 160 26.59 -7.84 23.02
N PRO A 161 26.21 -8.75 23.92
CA PRO A 161 26.87 -10.06 23.88
C PRO A 161 25.87 -11.22 23.95
N SER A 162 26.18 -12.26 23.19
CA SER A 162 25.51 -13.55 23.21
C SER A 162 25.44 -14.12 24.62
N THR A 163 24.23 -14.31 25.16
CA THR A 163 24.00 -15.27 26.24
C THR A 163 23.52 -16.57 25.61
N SER A 164 24.46 -17.34 25.04
CA SER A 164 24.26 -18.77 24.85
C SER A 164 24.54 -19.46 26.18
N SER A 165 23.53 -20.14 26.71
CA SER A 165 23.71 -21.15 27.76
C SER A 165 24.81 -22.14 27.35
N PRO A 166 25.74 -22.53 28.23
CA PRO A 166 26.80 -23.47 27.90
C PRO A 166 26.30 -24.90 28.16
N ASP A 167 25.58 -25.50 27.21
CA ASP A 167 25.36 -26.95 27.23
C ASP A 167 25.08 -27.47 25.81
N SER A 168 26.16 -27.72 25.07
CA SER A 168 26.32 -28.93 24.25
C SER A 168 27.66 -28.83 23.51
N SER A 169 28.58 -29.69 23.92
CA SER A 169 29.82 -29.97 23.21
C SER A 169 29.52 -30.53 21.83
N GLY A 170 29.93 -29.85 20.76
CA GLY A 170 29.74 -30.35 19.41
C GLY A 170 30.35 -29.47 18.32
N PHE A 171 31.68 -29.53 18.21
CA PHE A 171 32.46 -29.31 16.99
C PHE A 171 32.25 -28.01 16.18
N ARG A 172 33.25 -27.11 16.23
CA ARG A 172 33.41 -25.99 15.29
C ARG A 172 33.59 -26.52 13.86
N PHE A 173 32.76 -26.05 12.94
CA PHE A 173 33.19 -25.77 11.58
C PHE A 173 32.80 -24.34 11.22
N SER A 174 33.83 -23.51 11.04
CA SER A 174 33.75 -22.21 10.41
C SER A 174 33.63 -22.42 8.91
N CYS A 175 32.49 -22.08 8.33
CA CYS A 175 32.33 -21.89 6.89
C CYS A 175 31.50 -20.63 6.64
N ASP A 176 32.10 -19.65 5.97
CA ASP A 176 31.43 -18.48 5.42
C ASP A 176 30.29 -18.92 4.49
N THR A 177 29.03 -18.73 4.90
CA THR A 177 27.90 -18.75 3.96
C THR A 177 26.80 -17.79 4.42
N ARG A 178 26.85 -16.58 3.84
CA ARG A 178 25.70 -15.74 3.46
C ARG A 178 24.64 -15.42 4.54
N SER A 179 24.87 -14.29 5.18
CA SER A 179 24.01 -13.43 6.03
C SER A 179 22.50 -13.41 5.70
N THR A 180 21.77 -14.49 5.99
CA THR A 180 20.30 -14.54 5.91
C THR A 180 19.64 -14.76 7.27
N GLU A 181 20.35 -15.34 8.25
CA GLU A 181 19.85 -15.52 9.61
C GLU A 181 19.87 -14.24 10.44
N SER A 182 20.87 -13.36 10.27
CA SER A 182 20.95 -12.09 11.01
C SER A 182 19.82 -11.12 10.63
N LEU A 183 19.43 -11.08 9.34
CA LEU A 183 18.30 -10.28 8.84
C LEU A 183 16.95 -10.85 9.31
N LYS A 184 16.78 -12.17 9.29
CA LYS A 184 15.56 -12.81 9.81
C LYS A 184 15.41 -12.59 11.32
N ASN A 185 16.51 -12.69 12.07
CA ASN A 185 16.53 -12.47 13.52
C ASN A 185 16.41 -10.98 13.91
N SER A 186 16.82 -10.05 13.04
CA SER A 186 16.55 -8.61 13.20
C SER A 186 15.09 -8.26 12.86
N PHE A 187 14.52 -8.89 11.82
CA PHE A 187 13.15 -8.67 11.41
C PHE A 187 12.16 -9.20 12.45
N SER A 188 12.34 -10.43 12.94
CA SER A 188 11.51 -10.99 14.03
C SER A 188 11.56 -10.15 15.31
N ARG A 189 12.74 -9.57 15.63
CA ARG A 189 12.92 -8.68 16.78
C ARG A 189 12.30 -7.29 16.61
N THR A 190 12.03 -6.82 15.40
CA THR A 190 11.39 -5.51 15.19
C THR A 190 9.87 -5.62 15.01
N THR A 191 9.34 -6.83 14.81
CA THR A 191 7.92 -7.10 14.58
C THR A 191 7.24 -7.97 15.64
N TRP A 192 7.90 -8.31 16.75
CA TRP A 192 7.37 -9.21 17.78
C TRP A 192 6.01 -8.78 18.36
N TRP A 193 5.75 -7.48 18.41
CA TRP A 193 4.54 -6.87 18.97
C TRP A 193 3.40 -6.73 17.95
N PHE A 194 3.62 -7.08 16.68
CA PHE A 194 2.65 -6.81 15.62
C PHE A 194 1.34 -7.57 15.84
N ASP A 195 1.41 -8.85 16.19
CA ASP A 195 0.24 -9.70 16.43
C ASP A 195 -0.52 -9.27 17.68
N ASP A 196 0.21 -8.94 18.74
CA ASP A 196 -0.35 -8.48 20.02
C ASP A 196 -1.22 -7.23 19.86
N LEU A 197 -0.82 -6.29 18.99
CA LEU A 197 -1.57 -5.05 18.78
C LEU A 197 -2.73 -5.18 17.76
N VAL A 198 -2.92 -6.34 17.10
CA VAL A 198 -4.07 -6.56 16.19
C VAL A 198 -5.41 -6.50 16.93
N ILE A 199 -5.40 -6.81 18.23
CA ILE A 199 -6.59 -6.77 19.09
C ILE A 199 -7.17 -5.35 19.22
N LEU A 200 -6.35 -4.31 19.03
CA LEU A 200 -6.76 -2.91 19.22
C LEU A 200 -7.70 -2.44 18.11
N SER A 201 -8.75 -1.69 18.45
CA SER A 201 -9.65 -1.07 17.47
C SER A 201 -8.90 -0.11 16.54
N PRO A 202 -9.44 0.19 15.33
CA PRO A 202 -8.81 1.14 14.42
C PRO A 202 -8.55 2.52 15.05
N HIS A 203 -9.41 2.95 15.98
CA HIS A 203 -9.25 4.22 16.69
C HIS A 203 -8.07 4.19 17.67
N LEU A 204 -7.90 3.11 18.45
CA LEU A 204 -6.71 2.97 19.30
C LEU A 204 -5.43 2.88 18.47
N VAL A 205 -5.44 2.15 17.35
CA VAL A 205 -4.27 2.07 16.45
C VAL A 205 -3.89 3.45 15.93
N GLU A 206 -4.87 4.29 15.57
CA GLU A 206 -4.61 5.68 15.18
C GLU A 206 -3.89 6.45 16.29
N MET A 207 -4.33 6.31 17.54
CA MET A 207 -3.67 6.97 18.68
C MET A 207 -2.26 6.42 18.94
N VAL A 208 -2.06 5.09 18.88
CA VAL A 208 -0.74 4.47 18.99
C VAL A 208 0.21 5.04 17.93
N VAL A 209 -0.24 5.15 16.67
CA VAL A 209 0.58 5.72 15.59
C VAL A 209 0.93 7.18 15.87
N LYS A 210 -0.01 8.01 16.34
CA LYS A 210 0.28 9.40 16.72
C LYS A 210 1.36 9.49 17.80
N PHE A 211 1.30 8.63 18.83
CA PHE A 211 2.32 8.57 19.88
C PHE A 211 3.68 8.06 19.35
N MET A 212 3.69 7.05 18.48
CA MET A 212 4.90 6.56 17.80
C MET A 212 5.58 7.67 16.99
N VAL A 213 4.81 8.42 16.19
CA VAL A 213 5.32 9.57 15.42
C VAL A 213 5.86 10.66 16.34
N ARG A 214 5.16 10.99 17.43
CA ARG A 214 5.62 11.96 18.44
C ARG A 214 6.95 11.55 19.09
N ARG A 215 7.15 10.25 19.33
CA ARG A 215 8.39 9.66 19.85
C ARG A 215 9.43 9.34 18.76
N LYS A 216 9.24 9.82 17.53
CA LYS A 216 10.18 9.68 16.39
C LYS A 216 10.50 8.22 16.02
N PHE A 217 9.51 7.33 16.12
CA PHE A 217 9.66 5.97 15.61
C PHE A 217 9.96 5.96 14.10
N ASP A 218 10.71 4.95 13.66
CA ASP A 218 10.95 4.71 12.24
C ASP A 218 9.62 4.53 11.49
N HIS A 219 9.33 5.44 10.56
CA HIS A 219 8.10 5.45 9.78
C HIS A 219 7.93 4.17 8.93
N GLY A 220 9.03 3.49 8.58
CA GLY A 220 9.00 2.21 7.89
C GLY A 220 8.50 1.08 8.79
N ILE A 221 8.89 1.03 10.06
CA ILE A 221 8.35 0.09 11.06
C ILE A 221 6.86 0.33 11.25
N ILE A 222 6.45 1.60 11.46
CA ILE A 222 5.03 1.97 11.60
C ILE A 222 4.24 1.56 10.36
N GLY A 223 4.75 1.86 9.16
CA GLY A 223 4.13 1.48 7.91
C GLY A 223 3.97 -0.04 7.77
N ARG A 224 5.01 -0.82 8.11
CA ARG A 224 4.96 -2.29 8.12
C ARG A 224 3.90 -2.82 9.09
N PHE A 225 3.81 -2.25 10.29
CA PHE A 225 2.78 -2.60 11.26
C PHE A 225 1.38 -2.33 10.72
N LEU A 226 1.15 -1.17 10.11
CA LEU A 226 -0.15 -0.80 9.54
C LEU A 226 -0.59 -1.75 8.41
N PHE A 227 0.34 -2.16 7.53
CA PHE A 227 0.05 -3.18 6.52
C PHE A 227 -0.23 -4.55 7.14
N HIS A 228 0.48 -4.92 8.20
CA HIS A 228 0.22 -6.15 8.94
C HIS A 228 -1.17 -6.12 9.59
N TYR A 229 -1.48 -5.06 10.33
CA TYR A 229 -2.76 -4.83 10.97
C TYR A 229 -3.93 -4.92 9.98
N GLN A 230 -3.81 -4.25 8.83
CA GLN A 230 -4.82 -4.32 7.77
C GLN A 230 -5.06 -5.76 7.31
N ARG A 231 -4.00 -6.52 7.01
CA ARG A 231 -4.10 -7.89 6.52
C ARG A 231 -4.69 -8.83 7.57
N SER A 232 -4.13 -8.82 8.78
CA SER A 232 -4.50 -9.73 9.86
C SER A 232 -5.95 -9.52 10.30
N LYS A 233 -6.38 -8.25 10.46
CA LYS A 233 -7.75 -7.95 10.88
C LYS A 233 -8.79 -8.12 9.78
N SER A 234 -8.38 -8.09 8.51
CA SER A 234 -9.28 -8.30 7.38
C SER A 234 -9.67 -9.77 7.14
N TYR A 235 -9.03 -10.77 7.73
CA TYR A 235 -9.37 -12.17 7.44
C TYR A 235 -10.77 -12.55 7.94
N THR A 236 -11.15 -12.09 9.12
CA THR A 236 -12.41 -12.46 9.80
C THR A 236 -13.49 -11.38 9.73
N ALA A 237 -13.14 -10.19 9.23
CA ALA A 237 -14.01 -9.02 9.24
C ALA A 237 -15.09 -9.02 8.13
N THR A 238 -16.22 -8.40 8.42
CA THR A 238 -17.28 -8.05 7.47
C THR A 238 -16.79 -7.04 6.43
N SER A 239 -17.56 -6.84 5.35
CA SER A 239 -17.19 -5.88 4.29
C SER A 239 -17.08 -4.44 4.82
N ASP A 240 -17.98 -4.05 5.73
CA ASP A 240 -17.99 -2.70 6.31
C ASP A 240 -16.83 -2.50 7.30
N GLU A 241 -16.51 -3.50 8.12
CA GLU A 241 -15.33 -3.47 8.98
C GLU A 241 -14.04 -3.41 8.17
N LYS A 242 -13.92 -4.20 7.09
CA LYS A 242 -12.79 -4.15 6.16
C LYS A 242 -12.61 -2.76 5.57
N ARG A 243 -13.72 -2.10 5.18
CA ARG A 243 -13.71 -0.72 4.69
C ARG A 243 -13.17 0.23 5.76
N ASN A 244 -13.71 0.17 6.98
CA ASN A 244 -13.29 1.05 8.08
C ASN A 244 -11.81 0.85 8.45
N ILE A 245 -11.34 -0.40 8.50
CA ILE A 245 -9.93 -0.74 8.74
C ILE A 245 -9.04 -0.19 7.62
N ALA A 246 -9.40 -0.42 6.35
CA ALA A 246 -8.62 0.06 5.21
C ALA A 246 -8.53 1.60 5.19
N GLU A 247 -9.63 2.30 5.43
CA GLU A 247 -9.65 3.76 5.49
C GLU A 247 -8.78 4.31 6.62
N SER A 248 -8.92 3.77 7.83
CA SER A 248 -8.11 4.15 8.99
C SER A 248 -6.62 3.91 8.73
N VAL A 249 -6.26 2.77 8.14
CA VAL A 249 -4.87 2.44 7.78
C VAL A 249 -4.33 3.41 6.72
N ILE A 250 -5.11 3.71 5.67
CA ILE A 250 -4.71 4.67 4.63
C ILE A 250 -4.49 6.06 5.23
N ASP A 251 -5.38 6.50 6.13
CA ASP A 251 -5.28 7.80 6.76
C ASP A 251 -4.05 7.90 7.66
N ASN A 252 -3.74 6.85 8.42
CA ASN A 252 -2.51 6.77 9.22
C ASN A 252 -1.25 6.72 8.35
N LEU A 253 -1.22 5.89 7.30
CA LEU A 253 -0.09 5.84 6.36
C LEU A 253 0.19 7.19 5.70
N TYR A 254 -0.84 7.99 5.43
CA TYR A 254 -0.69 9.32 4.83
C TYR A 254 -0.01 10.33 5.76
N THR A 255 0.00 10.09 7.08
CA THR A 255 0.74 10.92 8.04
C THR A 255 2.23 10.62 8.07
N LEU A 256 2.65 9.47 7.51
CA LEU A 256 4.04 9.02 7.49
C LEU A 256 4.81 9.58 6.30
N GLU A 257 6.14 9.44 6.36
CA GLU A 257 6.99 9.78 5.22
C GLU A 257 6.74 8.84 4.03
N ARG A 258 6.17 9.40 2.96
CA ARG A 258 5.74 8.68 1.75
C ARG A 258 6.82 7.75 1.17
N ARG A 259 8.09 8.18 1.14
CA ARG A 259 9.18 7.43 0.49
C ARG A 259 9.62 6.16 1.21
N VAL A 260 9.22 5.99 2.48
CA VAL A 260 9.63 4.84 3.31
C VAL A 260 8.67 3.65 3.11
N LEU A 261 7.50 3.88 2.50
CA LEU A 261 6.45 2.88 2.36
C LEU A 261 6.72 1.94 1.16
N PRO A 262 6.75 0.60 1.35
CA PRO A 262 6.96 -0.33 0.24
C PRO A 262 5.89 -0.21 -0.84
N SER A 263 6.29 0.04 -2.09
CA SER A 263 5.38 0.17 -3.25
C SER A 263 4.44 -1.04 -3.39
N LYS A 264 4.98 -2.26 -3.28
CA LYS A 264 4.21 -3.50 -3.33
C LYS A 264 3.07 -3.54 -2.31
N SER A 265 3.29 -3.02 -1.10
CA SER A 265 2.27 -2.99 -0.04
C SER A 265 1.18 -1.96 -0.32
N LEU A 266 1.53 -0.78 -0.88
CA LEU A 266 0.53 0.20 -1.31
C LEU A 266 -0.36 -0.32 -2.45
N PHE A 267 0.21 -1.02 -3.44
CA PHE A 267 -0.59 -1.69 -4.46
C PHE A 267 -1.42 -2.85 -3.89
N GLY A 268 -0.92 -3.53 -2.86
CA GLY A 268 -1.69 -4.53 -2.11
C GLY A 268 -2.97 -3.95 -1.49
N ILE A 269 -2.84 -2.86 -0.73
CA ILE A 269 -4.01 -2.20 -0.12
C ILE A 269 -4.93 -1.57 -1.17
N LEU A 270 -4.39 -1.08 -2.30
CA LEU A 270 -5.20 -0.60 -3.43
C LEU A 270 -6.10 -1.71 -3.98
N ARG A 271 -5.54 -2.89 -4.25
CA ARG A 271 -6.31 -4.03 -4.76
C ARG A 271 -7.45 -4.44 -3.83
N VAL A 272 -7.21 -4.41 -2.52
CA VAL A 272 -8.26 -4.64 -1.50
C VAL A 272 -9.27 -3.50 -1.51
N SER A 273 -8.82 -2.25 -1.63
CA SER A 273 -9.67 -1.07 -1.59
C SER A 273 -10.58 -0.92 -2.82
N LEU A 274 -10.22 -1.52 -3.96
CA LEU A 274 -11.04 -1.46 -5.18
C LEU A 274 -12.36 -2.26 -5.07
N SER A 275 -12.36 -3.35 -4.30
CA SER A 275 -13.57 -4.11 -4.00
C SER A 275 -14.38 -3.53 -2.84
N LEU A 276 -13.83 -2.53 -2.15
CA LEU A 276 -14.46 -1.85 -1.02
C LEU A 276 -14.96 -0.48 -1.47
N ASN A 277 -16.15 -0.07 -1.02
CA ASN A 277 -16.65 1.27 -1.28
C ASN A 277 -16.00 2.31 -0.35
N ILE A 278 -14.66 2.45 -0.39
CA ILE A 278 -13.92 3.38 0.47
C ILE A 278 -14.24 4.84 0.12
N ARG A 279 -14.16 5.71 1.12
CA ARG A 279 -14.32 7.16 1.01
C ARG A 279 -13.37 7.75 -0.03
N LYS A 280 -13.88 8.72 -0.78
CA LYS A 280 -13.12 9.41 -1.85
C LYS A 280 -11.85 10.08 -1.32
N CYS A 281 -11.89 10.66 -0.12
CA CYS A 281 -10.72 11.27 0.51
C CYS A 281 -9.59 10.25 0.73
N SER A 282 -9.90 9.07 1.29
CA SER A 282 -8.92 8.01 1.54
C SER A 282 -8.41 7.41 0.23
N ARG A 283 -9.28 7.23 -0.77
CA ARG A 283 -8.86 6.82 -2.12
C ARG A 283 -7.83 7.79 -2.71
N ASN A 284 -8.11 9.10 -2.66
CA ASN A 284 -7.20 10.12 -3.19
C ASN A 284 -5.85 10.13 -2.45
N LYS A 285 -5.85 9.94 -1.12
CA LYS A 285 -4.62 9.82 -0.33
C LYS A 285 -3.80 8.61 -0.78
N LEU A 286 -4.43 7.45 -0.94
CA LEU A 286 -3.77 6.24 -1.43
C LEU A 286 -3.21 6.41 -2.84
N GLU A 287 -4.00 6.94 -3.77
CA GLU A 287 -3.56 7.21 -5.14
C GLU A 287 -2.38 8.21 -5.17
N SER A 288 -2.40 9.22 -4.30
CA SER A 288 -1.31 10.19 -4.17
C SER A 288 -0.02 9.54 -3.63
N MET A 289 -0.12 8.67 -2.62
CA MET A 289 1.03 7.93 -2.10
C MET A 289 1.63 7.03 -3.19
N ILE A 290 0.81 6.26 -3.90
CA ILE A 290 1.25 5.38 -4.99
C ILE A 290 1.89 6.19 -6.12
N GLY A 291 1.23 7.25 -6.59
CA GLY A 291 1.76 8.09 -7.65
C GLY A 291 3.11 8.72 -7.30
N SER A 292 3.32 9.11 -6.04
CA SER A 292 4.59 9.71 -5.60
C SER A 292 5.81 8.77 -5.67
N GLN A 293 5.58 7.46 -5.84
CA GLN A 293 6.63 6.44 -5.92
C GLN A 293 6.40 5.46 -7.08
N ILE A 294 5.74 5.92 -8.15
CA ILE A 294 5.51 5.11 -9.34
C ILE A 294 6.82 4.70 -10.05
N ASP A 295 7.93 5.41 -9.80
CA ASP A 295 9.28 5.04 -10.25
C ASP A 295 9.79 3.72 -9.63
N GLN A 296 9.14 3.23 -8.58
CA GLN A 296 9.40 1.94 -7.93
C GLN A 296 8.37 0.86 -8.31
N ALA A 297 7.41 1.16 -9.20
CA ALA A 297 6.38 0.21 -9.61
C ALA A 297 6.86 -0.68 -10.77
N THR A 298 6.27 -1.87 -10.87
CA THR A 298 6.40 -2.75 -12.03
C THR A 298 5.16 -2.65 -12.91
N LEU A 299 5.23 -3.18 -14.15
CA LEU A 299 4.08 -3.21 -15.05
C LEU A 299 2.87 -3.88 -14.39
N ASP A 300 3.07 -5.04 -13.75
CA ASP A 300 2.01 -5.80 -13.04
C ASP A 300 1.28 -5.00 -11.96
N ASN A 301 1.93 -3.98 -11.39
CA ASN A 301 1.29 -3.10 -10.42
C ASN A 301 0.28 -2.14 -11.10
N LEU A 302 0.53 -1.76 -12.35
CA LEU A 302 -0.33 -0.86 -13.15
C LEU A 302 -1.46 -1.60 -13.87
N LEU A 303 -1.36 -2.92 -14.05
CA LEU A 303 -2.39 -3.76 -14.68
C LEU A 303 -3.59 -3.99 -13.74
N ILE A 304 -4.31 -2.91 -13.48
CA ILE A 304 -5.48 -2.88 -12.60
C ILE A 304 -6.74 -2.99 -13.47
N PRO A 305 -7.64 -3.96 -13.22
CA PRO A 305 -8.86 -4.12 -14.00
C PRO A 305 -9.71 -2.85 -14.02
N SER A 306 -10.40 -2.61 -15.13
CA SER A 306 -11.34 -1.49 -15.22
C SER A 306 -12.54 -1.68 -14.26
N PRO A 307 -13.11 -0.59 -13.74
CA PRO A 307 -14.36 -0.63 -12.99
C PRO A 307 -15.51 -1.27 -13.77
N ASN A 308 -16.47 -1.86 -13.05
CA ASN A 308 -17.66 -2.49 -13.65
C ASN A 308 -18.39 -1.54 -14.61
N GLY A 309 -18.79 -2.05 -15.78
CA GLY A 309 -19.49 -1.28 -16.82
C GLY A 309 -18.58 -0.56 -17.81
N ILE A 310 -17.27 -0.78 -17.72
CA ILE A 310 -16.28 -0.27 -18.68
C ILE A 310 -15.77 -1.41 -19.55
N ASN A 311 -15.67 -1.17 -20.86
CA ASN A 311 -15.41 -2.22 -21.84
C ASN A 311 -13.92 -2.48 -22.14
N TYR A 312 -13.03 -1.54 -21.78
CA TYR A 312 -11.59 -1.74 -21.91
C TYR A 312 -11.02 -2.47 -20.68
N LEU A 313 -9.91 -3.18 -20.83
CA LEU A 313 -9.43 -4.18 -19.87
C LEU A 313 -8.89 -3.58 -18.56
N TYR A 314 -8.15 -2.45 -18.65
CA TYR A 314 -7.41 -1.88 -17.52
C TYR A 314 -7.81 -0.43 -17.21
N ASP A 315 -7.81 -0.02 -15.93
CA ASP A 315 -8.14 1.35 -15.51
C ASP A 315 -7.07 2.38 -15.87
N VAL A 316 -7.09 2.83 -17.12
CA VAL A 316 -6.23 3.90 -17.64
C VAL A 316 -6.38 5.21 -16.86
N ASN A 317 -7.59 5.52 -16.36
CA ASN A 317 -7.80 6.76 -15.62
C ASN A 317 -7.05 6.75 -14.29
N LEU A 318 -6.96 5.59 -13.64
CA LEU A 318 -6.20 5.42 -12.40
C LEU A 318 -4.70 5.62 -12.63
N VAL A 319 -4.15 5.05 -13.70
CA VAL A 319 -2.73 5.26 -14.08
C VAL A 319 -2.44 6.73 -14.38
N LEU A 320 -3.33 7.42 -15.10
CA LEU A 320 -3.22 8.87 -15.33
C LEU A 320 -3.24 9.67 -14.02
N ARG A 321 -4.03 9.26 -13.02
CA ARG A 321 -4.03 9.89 -11.68
C ARG A 321 -2.71 9.66 -10.95
N PHE A 322 -2.10 8.47 -11.07
CA PHE A 322 -0.78 8.22 -10.52
C PHE A 322 0.30 9.09 -11.17
N LEU A 323 0.29 9.22 -12.49
CA LEU A 323 1.22 10.11 -13.21
C LEU A 323 1.04 11.57 -12.82
N LYS A 324 -0.21 12.02 -12.69
CA LYS A 324 -0.49 13.37 -12.18
C LYS A 324 0.10 13.57 -10.79
N ALA A 325 -0.09 12.62 -9.88
CA ALA A 325 0.47 12.70 -8.53
C ALA A 325 2.01 12.63 -8.50
N PHE A 326 2.63 11.86 -9.40
CA PHE A 326 4.09 11.81 -9.58
C PHE A 326 4.65 13.18 -10.00
N LEU A 327 4.04 13.81 -11.00
CA LEU A 327 4.50 15.09 -11.54
C LEU A 327 4.16 16.29 -10.65
N CYS A 328 3.04 16.23 -9.92
CA CYS A 328 2.61 17.30 -9.01
C CYS A 328 3.17 17.14 -7.57
N GLY A 329 4.01 16.14 -7.32
CA GLY A 329 4.55 15.84 -5.99
C GLY A 329 5.45 16.96 -5.46
N GLY A 330 4.88 17.88 -4.67
CA GLY A 330 5.57 19.09 -4.21
C GLY A 330 6.89 18.91 -3.44
N LYS A 331 7.68 19.99 -3.45
CA LYS A 331 8.99 20.28 -2.80
C LYS A 331 10.22 19.55 -3.34
N ASN A 332 10.11 18.32 -3.85
CA ASN A 332 11.25 17.62 -4.45
C ASN A 332 11.07 17.54 -5.97
N GLN A 333 11.93 18.23 -6.72
CA GLN A 333 11.99 18.06 -8.17
C GLN A 333 12.17 16.58 -8.51
N VAL A 334 11.34 16.05 -9.40
CA VAL A 334 11.50 14.69 -9.92
C VAL A 334 12.86 14.61 -10.59
N SER A 335 13.71 13.67 -10.16
CA SER A 335 15.04 13.57 -10.77
C SER A 335 14.91 13.08 -12.22
N PRO A 336 15.79 13.50 -13.13
CA PRO A 336 15.77 13.02 -14.52
C PRO A 336 15.82 11.48 -14.62
N MET A 337 16.51 10.82 -13.68
CA MET A 337 16.59 9.37 -13.62
C MET A 337 15.25 8.73 -13.23
N GLN A 338 14.52 9.29 -12.27
CA GLN A 338 13.17 8.83 -11.92
C GLN A 338 12.21 9.04 -13.08
N LEU A 339 12.28 10.20 -13.73
CA LEU A 339 11.44 10.53 -14.87
C LEU A 339 11.65 9.54 -16.04
N LYS A 340 12.90 9.19 -16.35
CA LYS A 340 13.24 8.17 -17.37
C LYS A 340 12.74 6.78 -17.00
N LYS A 341 12.85 6.36 -15.73
CA LYS A 341 12.30 5.09 -15.26
C LYS A 341 10.78 5.02 -15.45
N VAL A 342 10.07 6.09 -15.06
CA VAL A 342 8.61 6.17 -15.23
C VAL A 342 8.23 6.20 -16.71
N ALA A 343 8.99 6.89 -17.57
CA ALA A 343 8.78 6.84 -19.02
C ALA A 343 8.89 5.42 -19.58
N GLY A 344 9.93 4.68 -19.20
CA GLY A 344 10.09 3.28 -19.60
C GLY A 344 8.94 2.39 -19.13
N LEU A 345 8.47 2.57 -17.89
CA LEU A 345 7.30 1.87 -17.37
C LEU A 345 6.02 2.23 -18.14
N MET A 346 5.84 3.50 -18.49
CA MET A 346 4.70 3.97 -19.26
C MET A 346 4.71 3.48 -20.70
N ASP A 347 5.86 3.37 -21.34
CA ASP A 347 5.98 2.80 -22.68
C ASP A 347 5.58 1.31 -22.68
N LEU A 348 5.96 0.55 -21.64
CA LEU A 348 5.48 -0.83 -21.45
C LEU A 348 3.98 -0.90 -21.23
N TYR A 349 3.42 0.00 -20.40
CA TYR A 349 1.99 0.04 -20.15
C TYR A 349 1.19 0.42 -21.40
N LEU A 350 1.66 1.42 -22.16
CA LEU A 350 1.08 1.82 -23.43
C LEU A 350 1.07 0.66 -24.43
N ALA A 351 2.18 -0.11 -24.52
CA ALA A 351 2.27 -1.27 -25.39
C ALA A 351 1.29 -2.39 -24.98
N GLU A 352 1.01 -2.57 -23.68
CA GLU A 352 0.04 -3.55 -23.18
C GLU A 352 -1.42 -3.11 -23.47
N VAL A 353 -1.74 -1.81 -23.39
CA VAL A 353 -3.11 -1.32 -23.63
C VAL A 353 -3.43 -1.01 -25.09
N ALA A 354 -2.41 -0.81 -25.94
CA ALA A 354 -2.60 -0.47 -27.35
C ALA A 354 -3.42 -1.50 -28.16
N PRO A 355 -3.28 -2.82 -27.93
CA PRO A 355 -4.06 -3.83 -28.64
C PRO A 355 -5.52 -3.96 -28.18
N ASP A 356 -5.98 -3.20 -27.19
CA ASP A 356 -7.35 -3.25 -26.69
C ASP A 356 -8.30 -2.48 -27.64
N PRO A 357 -9.22 -3.15 -28.36
CA PRO A 357 -10.12 -2.50 -29.32
C PRO A 357 -11.16 -1.59 -28.66
N CYS A 358 -11.33 -1.69 -27.33
CA CYS A 358 -12.25 -0.85 -26.56
C CYS A 358 -11.57 0.41 -26.01
N LEU A 359 -10.25 0.56 -26.18
CA LEU A 359 -9.51 1.72 -25.68
C LEU A 359 -9.78 2.95 -26.54
N LYS A 360 -10.41 3.97 -25.93
CA LYS A 360 -10.75 5.21 -26.64
C LYS A 360 -9.50 6.02 -27.06
N PRO A 361 -9.51 6.67 -28.24
CA PRO A 361 -8.41 7.50 -28.75
C PRO A 361 -7.96 8.59 -27.78
N SER A 362 -8.92 9.23 -27.11
CA SER A 362 -8.64 10.29 -26.14
C SER A 362 -7.84 9.79 -24.92
N LYS A 363 -8.03 8.54 -24.52
CA LYS A 363 -7.29 7.94 -23.40
C LYS A 363 -5.89 7.53 -23.80
N PHE A 364 -5.77 6.92 -24.98
CA PHE A 364 -4.47 6.58 -25.56
C PHE A 364 -3.60 7.83 -25.72
N LEU A 365 -4.17 8.90 -26.31
CA LEU A 365 -3.51 10.19 -26.45
C LEU A 365 -3.12 10.80 -25.09
N ALA A 366 -4.01 10.75 -24.09
CA ALA A 366 -3.71 11.26 -22.76
C ALA A 366 -2.52 10.54 -22.10
N LEU A 367 -2.38 9.22 -22.29
CA LEU A 367 -1.22 8.46 -21.82
C LEU A 367 0.06 8.84 -22.57
N ALA A 368 -0.02 8.98 -23.90
CA ALA A 368 1.13 9.35 -24.73
C ALA A 368 1.70 10.73 -24.34
N LEU A 369 0.81 11.69 -24.03
CA LEU A 369 1.16 13.07 -23.66
C LEU A 369 1.40 13.27 -22.16
N ALA A 370 1.23 12.24 -21.32
CA ALA A 370 1.27 12.41 -19.87
C ALA A 370 2.64 12.81 -19.31
N LEU A 371 3.73 12.52 -20.03
CA LEU A 371 5.10 12.81 -19.62
C LEU A 371 5.76 13.82 -20.56
N PRO A 372 6.63 14.71 -20.05
CA PRO A 372 7.34 15.68 -20.88
C PRO A 372 8.35 15.00 -21.80
N ASP A 373 8.72 15.68 -22.90
CA ASP A 373 9.69 15.18 -23.88
C ASP A 373 11.07 14.85 -23.29
N SER A 374 11.48 15.52 -22.21
CA SER A 374 12.73 15.25 -21.49
C SER A 374 12.76 13.88 -20.80
N ALA A 375 11.60 13.24 -20.63
CA ALA A 375 11.48 11.92 -20.01
C ALA A 375 12.00 10.79 -20.91
N ARG A 376 12.07 11.02 -22.23
CA ARG A 376 12.42 10.01 -23.23
C ARG A 376 13.65 10.44 -24.02
N ASP A 377 14.62 9.54 -24.12
CA ASP A 377 15.78 9.71 -24.99
C ASP A 377 15.49 9.21 -26.42
N CYS A 378 14.56 8.25 -26.56
CA CYS A 378 14.17 7.63 -27.82
C CYS A 378 12.65 7.42 -27.87
N TYR A 379 12.04 7.61 -29.05
CA TYR A 379 10.60 7.46 -29.28
C TYR A 379 10.22 6.19 -30.07
N ASP A 380 11.16 5.30 -30.37
CA ASP A 380 10.90 4.11 -31.19
C ASP A 380 9.83 3.18 -30.58
N LYS A 381 9.88 2.96 -29.25
CA LYS A 381 8.87 2.17 -28.54
C LYS A 381 7.48 2.82 -28.63
N MET A 382 7.41 4.15 -28.50
CA MET A 382 6.18 4.91 -28.66
C MET A 382 5.65 4.79 -30.08
N TYR A 383 6.53 4.87 -31.09
CA TYR A 383 6.18 4.67 -32.49
C TYR A 383 5.57 3.29 -32.73
N HIS A 384 6.23 2.21 -32.30
CA HIS A 384 5.70 0.86 -32.45
C HIS A 384 4.36 0.65 -31.73
N THR A 385 4.20 1.29 -30.57
CA THR A 385 2.95 1.25 -29.80
C THR A 385 1.82 1.96 -30.52
N MET A 386 2.09 3.13 -31.11
CA MET A 386 1.12 3.84 -31.95
C MET A 386 0.77 3.05 -33.21
N ASP A 387 1.76 2.42 -33.85
CA ASP A 387 1.57 1.60 -35.03
C ASP A 387 0.61 0.42 -34.76
N MET A 388 0.78 -0.23 -33.60
CA MET A 388 -0.12 -1.27 -33.10
C MET A 388 -1.52 -0.71 -32.78
N TYR A 389 -1.60 0.46 -32.12
CA TYR A 389 -2.88 1.07 -31.80
C TYR A 389 -3.68 1.42 -33.06
N LEU A 390 -3.03 2.02 -34.07
CA LEU A 390 -3.64 2.36 -35.35
C LEU A 390 -4.04 1.12 -36.16
N GLU A 391 -3.30 0.01 -36.04
CA GLU A 391 -3.68 -1.28 -36.63
C GLU A 391 -5.02 -1.79 -36.06
N VAL A 392 -5.14 -1.82 -34.73
CA VAL A 392 -6.35 -2.31 -34.05
C VAL A 392 -7.53 -1.36 -34.21
N HIS A 393 -7.26 -0.06 -34.37
CA HIS A 393 -8.27 0.99 -34.49
C HIS A 393 -8.34 1.56 -35.92
N ALA A 394 -8.48 0.67 -36.92
CA ALA A 394 -8.54 1.07 -38.33
C ALA A 394 -9.69 2.06 -38.66
N GLY A 395 -10.75 2.11 -37.84
CA GLY A 395 -11.91 2.98 -38.02
C GLY A 395 -11.75 4.44 -37.56
N LEU A 396 -10.54 4.87 -37.16
CA LEU A 396 -10.28 6.24 -36.72
C LEU A 396 -10.38 7.27 -37.85
N SER A 397 -10.89 8.45 -37.53
CA SER A 397 -10.87 9.61 -38.42
C SER A 397 -9.44 10.11 -38.67
N GLU A 398 -9.20 10.77 -39.80
CA GLU A 398 -7.89 11.35 -40.10
C GLU A 398 -7.49 12.40 -39.06
N GLU A 399 -8.43 13.15 -38.50
CA GLU A 399 -8.17 14.09 -37.40
C GLU A 399 -7.70 13.40 -36.13
N GLU A 400 -8.28 12.24 -35.77
CA GLU A 400 -7.86 11.45 -34.61
C GLU A 400 -6.48 10.85 -34.82
N LYS A 401 -6.22 10.28 -36.00
CA LYS A 401 -4.89 9.76 -36.37
C LYS A 401 -3.85 10.86 -36.28
N MET A 402 -4.14 12.05 -36.83
CA MET A 402 -3.25 13.22 -36.74
C MET A 402 -2.96 13.61 -35.30
N LYS A 403 -3.98 13.68 -34.42
CA LYS A 403 -3.80 14.00 -33.00
C LYS A 403 -2.92 12.98 -32.29
N ILE A 404 -3.17 11.69 -32.48
CA ILE A 404 -2.38 10.61 -31.88
C ILE A 404 -0.92 10.70 -32.35
N CYS A 405 -0.72 10.80 -33.66
CA CYS A 405 0.63 10.82 -34.25
C CYS A 405 1.44 12.06 -33.88
N SER A 406 0.78 13.18 -33.54
CA SER A 406 1.44 14.42 -33.12
C SER A 406 2.16 14.33 -31.78
N ALA A 407 1.89 13.28 -30.98
CA ALA A 407 2.58 13.04 -29.71
C ALA A 407 4.00 12.44 -29.89
N LEU A 408 4.41 12.08 -31.11
CA LEU A 408 5.76 11.60 -31.39
C LEU A 408 6.75 12.76 -31.57
N ASN A 409 7.90 12.67 -30.91
CA ASN A 409 9.03 13.53 -31.21
C ASN A 409 9.91 12.91 -32.31
N TYR A 410 9.77 13.42 -33.54
CA TYR A 410 10.46 12.88 -34.71
C TYR A 410 11.99 13.10 -34.73
N GLU A 411 12.53 13.96 -33.86
CA GLU A 411 13.98 14.18 -33.76
C GLU A 411 14.67 13.07 -32.94
N LYS A 412 13.90 12.45 -32.05
CA LYS A 412 14.30 11.38 -31.13
C LYS A 412 13.93 9.97 -31.64
N LEU A 413 13.52 9.85 -32.89
CA LEU A 413 13.37 8.55 -33.57
C LEU A 413 14.72 8.08 -34.13
N SER A 414 14.91 6.76 -34.14
CA SER A 414 16.02 6.13 -34.88
C SER A 414 15.85 6.28 -36.39
N ALA A 415 16.92 6.05 -37.13
CA ALA A 415 16.91 6.13 -38.58
C ALA A 415 15.98 5.05 -39.18
N GLU A 416 15.97 3.88 -38.58
CA GLU A 416 15.18 2.71 -38.93
C GLU A 416 13.68 2.99 -38.68
N ALA A 417 13.34 3.51 -37.49
CA ALA A 417 11.96 3.86 -37.15
C ALA A 417 11.42 4.97 -38.07
N CYS A 418 12.24 5.95 -38.46
CA CYS A 418 11.85 6.99 -39.41
C CYS A 418 11.53 6.42 -40.81
N ILE A 419 12.32 5.45 -41.28
CA ILE A 419 12.06 4.80 -42.58
C ILE A 419 10.74 4.04 -42.52
N HIS A 420 10.57 3.22 -41.48
CA HIS A 420 9.35 2.44 -41.30
C HIS A 420 8.12 3.35 -41.21
N LEU A 421 8.19 4.43 -40.42
CA LEU A 421 7.12 5.43 -40.32
C LEU A 421 6.79 6.07 -41.67
N SER A 422 7.81 6.46 -42.45
CA SER A 422 7.60 7.11 -43.75
C SER A 422 6.92 6.23 -44.80
N GLN A 423 7.04 4.91 -44.68
CA GLN A 423 6.46 3.92 -45.59
C GLN A 423 5.12 3.36 -45.08
N ASN A 424 4.74 3.69 -43.85
CA ASN A 424 3.58 3.12 -43.20
C ASN A 424 2.29 3.87 -43.58
N ALA A 425 1.47 3.23 -44.42
CA ALA A 425 0.22 3.81 -44.92
C ALA A 425 -0.85 4.07 -43.84
N LYS A 426 -0.69 3.52 -42.62
CA LYS A 426 -1.60 3.78 -41.49
C LYS A 426 -1.41 5.17 -40.89
N PHE A 427 -0.24 5.77 -41.10
CA PHE A 427 0.08 7.11 -40.61
C PHE A 427 -0.33 8.17 -41.63
N PRO A 428 -0.85 9.33 -41.19
CA PRO A 428 -1.18 10.41 -42.10
C PRO A 428 0.03 10.89 -42.90
N SER A 429 -0.16 11.19 -44.19
CA SER A 429 0.91 11.60 -45.13
C SER A 429 1.70 12.81 -44.64
N LYS A 430 1.03 13.77 -43.99
CA LYS A 430 1.66 14.95 -43.38
C LYS A 430 2.68 14.55 -42.31
N ILE A 431 2.39 13.55 -41.50
CA ILE A 431 3.28 13.05 -40.45
C ILE A 431 4.49 12.33 -41.06
N ALA A 432 4.26 11.48 -42.05
CA ALA A 432 5.33 10.81 -42.80
C ALA A 432 6.32 11.82 -43.41
N SER A 433 5.80 12.93 -43.97
CA SER A 433 6.63 14.00 -44.52
C SER A 433 7.46 14.74 -43.45
N GLN A 434 6.90 14.95 -42.25
CA GLN A 434 7.59 15.60 -41.13
C GLN A 434 8.73 14.73 -40.58
N ALA A 435 8.52 13.42 -40.45
CA ALA A 435 9.56 12.49 -40.02
C ALA A 435 10.73 12.41 -41.02
N LEU A 436 10.44 12.44 -42.33
CA LEU A 436 11.49 12.52 -43.36
C LEU A 436 12.25 13.86 -43.31
N ALA A 437 11.56 14.96 -43.02
CA ALA A 437 12.19 16.28 -42.88
C ALA A 437 13.11 16.36 -41.66
N SER A 438 12.70 15.83 -40.49
CA SER A 438 13.55 15.80 -39.29
C SER A 438 14.84 15.00 -39.53
N ARG A 439 14.74 13.85 -40.22
CA ARG A 439 15.90 13.05 -40.62
C ARG A 439 16.85 13.83 -41.53
N LYS A 440 16.33 14.49 -42.57
CA LYS A 440 17.14 15.29 -43.50
C LYS A 440 17.90 16.39 -42.75
N ASN A 441 17.27 17.03 -41.77
CA ASN A 441 17.89 18.06 -40.94
C ASN A 441 19.00 17.48 -40.03
N LYS A 442 18.77 16.30 -39.41
CA LYS A 442 19.77 15.60 -38.59
C LYS A 442 21.00 15.17 -39.41
N LEU A 443 20.80 14.73 -40.66
CA LEU A 443 21.90 14.40 -41.56
C LEU A 443 22.68 15.67 -41.98
N LYS A 444 21.96 16.77 -42.29
CA LYS A 444 22.59 18.05 -42.63
C LYS A 444 23.40 18.63 -41.45
N SER A 445 22.91 18.54 -40.22
CA SER A 445 23.65 19.04 -39.06
C SER A 445 24.91 18.21 -38.77
N LEU A 446 24.86 16.88 -38.94
CA LEU A 446 26.05 16.03 -38.84
C LEU A 446 27.10 16.34 -39.94
N LEU A 447 26.65 16.61 -41.17
CA LEU A 447 27.52 17.00 -42.27
C LEU A 447 28.12 18.40 -42.07
N GLN A 448 27.35 19.36 -41.56
CA GLN A 448 27.84 20.71 -41.24
C GLN A 448 28.81 20.72 -40.04
N GLY A 449 28.54 19.92 -38.99
CA GLY A 449 29.47 19.74 -37.87
C GLY A 449 30.82 19.14 -38.27
N THR A 450 30.84 18.34 -39.34
CA THR A 450 32.06 17.77 -39.92
C THR A 450 32.78 18.78 -40.86
N SER A 451 32.06 19.78 -41.37
CA SER A 451 32.59 20.77 -42.32
C SER A 451 33.32 21.96 -41.66
N ASN A 452 33.15 22.15 -40.34
CA ASN A 452 33.81 23.23 -39.58
C ASN A 452 35.15 22.79 -38.94
N SER A 453 35.71 21.66 -39.37
CA SER A 453 37.05 21.19 -39.00
C SER A 453 37.99 21.29 -40.22
N LYS A 454 38.36 22.50 -40.64
CA LYS A 454 39.50 22.73 -41.54
C LYS A 454 40.35 23.90 -41.04
N LEU A 455 41.56 23.53 -40.60
CA LEU A 455 42.82 24.27 -40.54
C LEU A 455 42.78 25.81 -40.61
N HIS A 456 43.15 26.44 -39.51
CA HIS A 456 43.90 27.71 -39.55
C HIS A 456 45.40 27.40 -39.40
N PRO A 457 46.27 27.86 -40.32
CA PRO A 457 47.70 27.94 -40.08
C PRO A 457 48.05 29.26 -39.36
N ASP A 458 49.11 29.15 -38.55
CA ASP A 458 49.99 30.20 -38.02
C ASP A 458 49.53 31.02 -36.80
N SER A 459 50.08 30.68 -35.62
CA SER A 459 50.96 31.60 -34.86
C SER A 459 51.64 30.86 -33.70
N SER A 460 52.96 31.02 -33.62
CA SER A 460 53.97 30.41 -32.73
C SER A 460 53.82 30.71 -31.23
N CYS A 461 54.23 29.77 -30.34
CA CYS A 461 55.45 29.92 -29.51
C CYS A 461 55.83 28.70 -28.63
N SER A 462 57.13 28.38 -28.67
CA SER A 462 58.05 27.79 -27.66
C SER A 462 57.81 26.44 -26.96
N VAL A 463 58.52 25.42 -27.48
CA VAL A 463 59.51 24.51 -26.83
C VAL A 463 59.71 24.58 -25.31
N LEU A 464 59.63 23.42 -24.64
CA LEU A 464 60.67 22.86 -23.76
C LEU A 464 60.58 21.32 -23.74
N GLU A 465 61.75 20.69 -23.83
CA GLU A 465 62.02 19.28 -24.14
C GLU A 465 61.91 18.32 -22.94
N SER A 466 61.66 17.03 -23.20
CA SER A 466 62.54 15.95 -22.69
C SER A 466 62.31 14.60 -23.41
N LYS A 467 63.43 14.02 -23.84
CA LYS A 467 63.76 12.74 -24.53
C LYS A 467 63.01 11.49 -23.97
N SER A 468 62.80 10.36 -24.65
CA SER A 468 63.71 9.60 -25.54
C SER A 468 63.05 8.42 -26.30
N LYS A 469 63.63 8.12 -27.48
CA LYS A 469 63.80 6.81 -28.18
C LYS A 469 62.58 6.03 -28.70
N GLY A 470 62.54 5.88 -30.02
CA GLY A 470 61.54 5.12 -30.75
C GLY A 470 61.91 3.67 -31.08
N LYS A 471 60.93 2.98 -31.67
CA LYS A 471 61.05 1.96 -32.70
C LYS A 471 59.79 2.00 -33.56
N LYS A 472 59.98 1.94 -34.88
CA LYS A 472 58.92 1.83 -35.91
C LYS A 472 58.26 0.46 -35.82
N GLU A 473 56.93 0.42 -35.97
CA GLU A 473 56.27 -0.59 -36.82
C GLU A 473 54.88 -0.09 -37.25
N LEU A 474 54.57 -0.29 -38.53
CA LEU A 474 53.29 0.03 -39.17
C LEU A 474 52.26 -1.05 -38.86
N SER A 475 51.03 -0.66 -38.51
CA SER A 475 49.78 -1.11 -39.14
C SER A 475 48.58 -0.99 -38.20
N SER A 476 47.42 -0.74 -38.80
CA SER A 476 46.06 -0.99 -38.30
C SER A 476 45.38 0.15 -37.51
N GLU A 477 44.38 0.71 -38.17
CA GLU A 477 43.34 1.60 -37.65
C GLU A 477 42.75 1.07 -36.33
N GLN A 478 42.65 1.93 -35.31
CA GLN A 478 41.90 1.65 -34.10
C GLN A 478 40.82 2.71 -33.91
N ILE A 479 39.63 2.41 -34.45
CA ILE A 479 38.38 3.09 -34.15
C ILE A 479 38.01 2.75 -32.70
N VAL A 480 38.12 3.73 -31.81
CA VAL A 480 37.64 3.63 -30.43
C VAL A 480 36.12 3.76 -30.45
N LEU A 481 35.42 2.63 -30.51
CA LEU A 481 33.99 2.53 -30.22
C LEU A 481 33.78 2.78 -28.73
N TYR A 482 33.06 3.85 -28.38
CA TYR A 482 32.43 3.98 -27.07
C TYR A 482 31.37 2.88 -26.95
N ALA A 483 31.77 1.75 -26.37
CA ALA A 483 30.84 0.76 -25.84
C ALA A 483 30.09 1.41 -24.66
N GLY A 484 29.00 2.10 -24.97
CA GLY A 484 27.97 2.39 -24.00
C GLY A 484 27.51 1.06 -23.41
N LYS A 485 27.86 0.85 -22.15
CA LYS A 485 27.50 -0.31 -21.34
C LYS A 485 25.97 -0.46 -21.38
N LEU A 486 25.47 -1.26 -22.32
CA LEU A 486 24.09 -1.71 -22.36
C LEU A 486 23.82 -2.38 -21.02
N ASN A 487 22.86 -1.86 -20.26
CA ASN A 487 22.38 -2.46 -19.02
C ASN A 487 21.54 -3.72 -19.33
N LEU A 488 22.10 -4.67 -20.09
CA LEU A 488 21.53 -5.97 -20.42
C LEU A 488 21.04 -6.70 -19.16
N SER A 489 21.72 -6.49 -18.02
CA SER A 489 21.34 -7.10 -16.74
C SER A 489 20.03 -6.55 -16.15
N CYS A 490 19.67 -5.28 -16.36
CA CYS A 490 18.45 -4.70 -15.81
C CYS A 490 17.23 -5.05 -16.67
N ASP A 491 17.42 -5.02 -18.00
CA ASP A 491 16.37 -5.42 -18.94
C ASP A 491 16.06 -6.92 -18.85
N ASN A 492 17.05 -7.77 -18.55
CA ASN A 492 16.82 -9.20 -18.28
C ASN A 492 16.00 -9.44 -17.02
N GLU A 493 16.25 -8.72 -15.93
CA GLU A 493 15.47 -8.87 -14.69
C GLU A 493 14.04 -8.35 -14.86
N ASN A 494 13.85 -7.23 -15.59
CA ASN A 494 12.53 -6.74 -15.96
C ASN A 494 11.78 -7.74 -16.85
N LEU A 495 12.43 -8.30 -17.88
CA LEU A 495 11.84 -9.31 -18.77
C LEU A 495 11.49 -10.60 -18.01
N LYS A 496 12.37 -11.05 -17.10
CA LYS A 496 12.13 -12.21 -16.23
C LYS A 496 10.93 -11.99 -15.31
N SER A 497 10.81 -10.82 -14.70
CA SER A 497 9.64 -10.47 -13.90
C SER A 497 8.35 -10.46 -14.73
N HIS A 498 8.41 -9.95 -15.96
CA HIS A 498 7.29 -9.93 -16.90
C HIS A 498 6.87 -11.34 -17.34
N LEU A 499 7.83 -12.23 -17.62
CA LEU A 499 7.57 -13.63 -17.95
C LEU A 499 6.94 -14.38 -16.77
N GLN A 500 7.40 -14.14 -15.55
CA GLN A 500 6.78 -14.72 -14.34
C GLN A 500 5.34 -14.21 -14.13
N GLY A 501 5.08 -12.92 -14.36
CA GLY A 501 3.74 -12.35 -14.32
C GLY A 501 2.82 -12.93 -15.40
N MET A 502 3.33 -13.13 -16.62
CA MET A 502 2.61 -13.80 -17.70
C MET A 502 2.29 -15.27 -17.35
N GLN A 503 3.24 -16.00 -16.77
CA GLN A 503 3.04 -17.38 -16.33
C GLN A 503 1.97 -17.49 -15.24
N TRP A 504 1.92 -16.54 -14.30
CA TRP A 504 0.87 -16.49 -13.28
C TRP A 504 -0.50 -16.22 -13.89
N ARG A 505 -0.60 -15.31 -14.87
CA ARG A 505 -1.84 -15.03 -15.60
C ARG A 505 -2.35 -16.26 -16.35
N VAL A 506 -1.47 -16.98 -17.04
CA VAL A 506 -1.81 -18.25 -17.72
C VAL A 506 -2.35 -19.26 -16.70
N MET A 507 -1.71 -19.40 -15.55
CA MET A 507 -2.16 -20.31 -14.49
C MET A 507 -3.56 -19.96 -13.94
N GLU A 508 -3.84 -18.67 -13.74
CA GLU A 508 -5.16 -18.24 -13.26
C GLU A 508 -6.24 -18.36 -14.36
N LEU A 509 -5.89 -18.05 -15.62
CA LEU A 509 -6.75 -18.29 -16.79
C LEU A 509 -7.09 -19.78 -16.93
N GLU A 510 -6.11 -20.67 -16.82
CA GLU A 510 -6.35 -22.11 -16.81
C GLU A 510 -7.26 -22.54 -15.68
N LYS A 511 -7.11 -21.96 -14.48
CA LYS A 511 -7.97 -22.25 -13.33
C LYS A 511 -9.41 -21.79 -13.58
N VAL A 512 -9.61 -20.64 -14.20
CA VAL A 512 -10.94 -20.15 -14.62
C VAL A 512 -11.53 -21.06 -15.71
N CYS A 513 -10.75 -21.44 -16.72
CA CYS A 513 -11.16 -22.37 -17.76
C CYS A 513 -11.56 -23.74 -17.19
N ARG A 514 -10.78 -24.28 -16.24
CA ARG A 514 -11.12 -25.54 -15.53
C ARG A 514 -12.45 -25.42 -14.77
N LYS A 515 -12.67 -24.32 -14.04
CA LYS A 515 -13.94 -24.06 -13.35
C LYS A 515 -15.12 -23.99 -14.33
N MET A 516 -14.93 -23.30 -15.46
CA MET A 516 -15.95 -23.18 -16.51
C MET A 516 -16.25 -24.54 -17.14
N GLN A 517 -15.23 -25.35 -17.40
CA GLN A 517 -15.38 -26.71 -17.92
C GLN A 517 -16.16 -27.61 -16.94
N THR A 518 -15.86 -27.55 -15.64
CA THR A 518 -16.61 -28.29 -14.61
C THR A 518 -18.07 -27.82 -14.52
N GLN A 519 -18.34 -26.52 -14.65
CA GLN A 519 -19.72 -26.02 -14.67
C GLN A 519 -20.46 -26.47 -15.94
N MET A 520 -19.79 -26.46 -17.08
CA MET A 520 -20.35 -26.88 -18.37
C MET A 520 -20.66 -28.38 -18.38
N GLU A 521 -19.80 -29.22 -17.79
CA GLU A 521 -20.05 -30.66 -17.60
C GLU A 521 -21.24 -30.92 -16.66
N LYS A 522 -21.41 -30.11 -15.60
CA LYS A 522 -22.59 -30.20 -14.72
C LYS A 522 -23.88 -29.81 -15.45
N ILE A 523 -23.84 -28.77 -16.28
CA ILE A 523 -24.99 -28.34 -17.10
C ILE A 523 -25.34 -29.43 -18.12
N VAL A 524 -24.35 -30.04 -18.78
CA VAL A 524 -24.57 -31.13 -19.74
C VAL A 524 -25.14 -32.37 -19.06
N LYS A 525 -24.62 -32.78 -17.90
CA LYS A 525 -25.14 -33.92 -17.12
C LYS A 525 -26.56 -33.69 -16.59
N SER A 526 -26.90 -32.45 -16.22
CA SER A 526 -28.27 -32.10 -15.78
C SER A 526 -29.30 -32.10 -16.91
N ARG A 527 -28.86 -31.97 -18.17
CA ARG A 527 -29.74 -32.00 -19.36
C ARG A 527 -29.97 -33.40 -19.90
N THR A 528 -29.01 -34.32 -19.73
CA THR A 528 -29.19 -35.73 -20.12
C THR A 528 -30.01 -36.56 -19.12
N SER A 529 -30.18 -36.09 -17.87
CA SER A 529 -31.12 -36.70 -16.90
C SER A 529 -32.57 -36.22 -17.04
N SER A 530 -32.83 -35.28 -17.96
CA SER A 530 -34.13 -34.63 -18.15
C SER A 530 -34.48 -34.59 -19.64
N HIS A 531 -34.77 -35.76 -20.24
CA HIS A 531 -35.47 -35.83 -21.53
C HIS A 531 -36.68 -36.76 -21.43
N GLY A 532 -37.79 -36.16 -21.05
CA GLY A 532 -39.13 -36.52 -21.48
C GLY A 532 -39.89 -35.21 -21.59
N PHE A 533 -39.75 -34.51 -22.72
CA PHE A 533 -40.72 -33.60 -23.36
C PHE A 533 -39.99 -32.75 -24.43
N GLN A 534 -40.47 -32.85 -25.66
CA GLN A 534 -40.07 -32.02 -26.80
C GLN A 534 -40.42 -30.56 -26.52
N ALA A 535 -39.42 -29.68 -26.67
CA ALA A 535 -39.65 -28.27 -26.95
C ALA A 535 -38.55 -27.79 -27.90
N GLU A 536 -38.95 -27.58 -29.15
CA GLU A 536 -38.17 -26.99 -30.21
C GLU A 536 -37.99 -25.49 -29.90
N VAL A 537 -36.77 -25.08 -29.54
CA VAL A 537 -36.38 -23.67 -29.47
C VAL A 537 -35.12 -23.50 -30.30
N ILE A 538 -35.30 -22.83 -31.44
CA ILE A 538 -34.27 -22.44 -32.40
C ILE A 538 -33.34 -21.44 -31.72
N PHE A 539 -32.09 -21.84 -31.47
CA PHE A 539 -30.98 -20.91 -31.23
C PHE A 539 -30.11 -20.82 -32.51
N PRO A 540 -29.72 -19.61 -32.96
CA PRO A 540 -28.90 -19.46 -34.16
C PRO A 540 -27.55 -20.16 -34.01
N SER A 541 -27.15 -20.87 -35.06
CA SER A 541 -25.95 -21.71 -35.19
C SER A 541 -24.60 -20.96 -35.13
N TYR A 542 -24.50 -19.80 -34.47
CA TYR A 542 -23.29 -18.97 -34.41
C TYR A 542 -22.43 -19.15 -33.14
N SER A 543 -22.90 -19.91 -32.14
CA SER A 543 -22.20 -20.02 -30.83
C SER A 543 -21.12 -21.12 -30.76
N LYS A 544 -21.11 -22.12 -31.64
CA LYS A 544 -20.18 -23.27 -31.54
C LYS A 544 -18.80 -23.05 -32.19
N ASN A 545 -18.64 -22.03 -33.04
CA ASN A 545 -17.37 -21.75 -33.73
C ASN A 545 -16.54 -20.63 -33.09
N TRP A 546 -17.14 -19.72 -32.31
CA TRP A 546 -16.40 -18.60 -31.70
C TRP A 546 -15.39 -19.06 -30.65
N GLY A 547 -15.78 -19.99 -29.76
CA GLY A 547 -14.87 -20.51 -28.73
C GLY A 547 -13.71 -21.33 -29.30
N LYS A 548 -13.94 -22.09 -30.38
CA LYS A 548 -12.88 -22.85 -31.06
C LYS A 548 -11.98 -21.97 -31.93
N GLN A 549 -12.53 -20.96 -32.61
CA GLN A 549 -11.73 -20.01 -33.39
C GLN A 549 -10.88 -19.10 -32.51
N ILE A 550 -11.36 -18.64 -31.35
CA ILE A 550 -10.56 -17.83 -30.42
C ILE A 550 -9.44 -18.68 -29.79
N LEU A 551 -9.71 -19.94 -29.43
CA LEU A 551 -8.68 -20.85 -28.94
C LEU A 551 -7.65 -21.20 -30.03
N GLN A 552 -8.10 -21.47 -31.27
CA GLN A 552 -7.20 -21.75 -32.39
C GLN A 552 -6.40 -20.52 -32.80
N LEU A 553 -6.98 -19.31 -32.83
CA LEU A 553 -6.28 -18.07 -33.14
C LEU A 553 -5.31 -17.68 -32.03
N GLY A 554 -5.67 -17.86 -30.76
CA GLY A 554 -4.78 -17.61 -29.62
C GLY A 554 -3.61 -18.60 -29.55
N ILE A 555 -3.85 -19.88 -29.84
CA ILE A 555 -2.81 -20.92 -29.90
C ILE A 555 -1.94 -20.76 -31.16
N LEU A 556 -2.52 -20.49 -32.33
CA LEU A 556 -1.72 -20.18 -33.53
C LEU A 556 -0.91 -18.91 -33.32
N TRP A 557 -1.46 -17.84 -32.74
CA TRP A 557 -0.73 -16.60 -32.51
C TRP A 557 0.41 -16.78 -31.50
N GLY A 558 0.18 -17.55 -30.44
CA GLY A 558 1.23 -17.94 -29.48
C GLY A 558 2.32 -18.81 -30.10
N ILE A 559 1.95 -19.78 -30.96
CA ILE A 559 2.90 -20.64 -31.67
C ILE A 559 3.68 -19.85 -32.72
N THR A 560 3.04 -18.94 -33.47
CA THR A 560 3.69 -18.12 -34.51
C THR A 560 4.67 -17.14 -33.87
N LYS A 561 4.31 -16.49 -32.74
CA LYS A 561 5.23 -15.65 -31.95
C LYS A 561 6.42 -16.42 -31.36
N CYS A 562 6.20 -17.65 -30.91
CA CYS A 562 7.27 -18.54 -30.45
C CYS A 562 8.18 -18.98 -31.59
N TRP A 563 7.64 -19.26 -32.79
CA TRP A 563 8.41 -19.63 -33.97
C TRP A 563 9.20 -18.46 -34.56
N ASP A 564 8.63 -17.25 -34.61
CA ASP A 564 9.34 -16.04 -35.05
C ASP A 564 10.48 -15.68 -34.09
N SER A 565 10.28 -15.89 -32.78
CA SER A 565 11.33 -15.69 -31.77
C SER A 565 12.43 -16.77 -31.84
N TYR A 566 12.09 -18.02 -32.17
CA TYR A 566 13.07 -19.09 -32.37
C TYR A 566 13.84 -18.95 -33.70
N GLY A 567 13.18 -18.49 -34.76
CA GLY A 567 13.80 -18.20 -36.06
C GLY A 567 14.79 -17.03 -35.98
N ALA A 568 14.44 -15.98 -35.23
CA ALA A 568 15.34 -14.85 -34.97
C ALA A 568 16.57 -15.25 -34.11
N LEU A 569 16.40 -16.20 -33.18
CA LEU A 569 17.52 -16.74 -32.38
C LEU A 569 18.45 -17.65 -33.20
N MET A 570 17.91 -18.45 -34.13
CA MET A 570 18.73 -19.32 -34.98
C MET A 570 19.48 -18.56 -36.07
N SER A 571 18.97 -17.41 -36.54
CA SER A 571 19.68 -16.54 -37.49
C SER A 571 20.87 -15.81 -36.87
N VAL A 572 20.91 -15.64 -35.54
CA VAL A 572 22.03 -15.04 -34.81
C VAL A 572 23.15 -16.05 -34.54
N PHE A 573 22.87 -17.35 -34.62
CA PHE A 573 23.87 -18.41 -34.45
C PHE A 573 24.46 -18.94 -35.77
N THR A 574 23.96 -18.50 -36.93
CA THR A 574 24.44 -18.93 -38.26
C THR A 574 24.91 -17.78 -39.16
N SER A 575 25.35 -16.66 -38.60
CA SER A 575 26.09 -15.61 -39.33
C SER A 575 27.40 -15.25 -38.65
#